data_AF-I8ZZZ5-F1
#
_entry.id   AF-I8ZZZ5-F1
#
_cell.length_a   1.000
_cell.length_b   1.000
_cell.length_c   1.000
_cell.angle_alpha   90.00
_cell.angle_beta   90.00
_cell.angle_gamma   90.00
#
_symmetry.space_group_name_H-M   'P 1'
#
loop_
_entity.id
_entity.type
_entity.pdbx_description
1 polymer ?
#
loop_
_entity_poly.entity_id
_entity_poly.type
_entity_poly.pdbx_seq_one_letter_code
_entity_poly.pdbx_strand_id
1 'polypeptide(L)'
;MASSARIDGSVVLPGAGDIVTVFSRGWAVDHDFGADPDRVVGSGQPRRISSLGWPAPFDRDLDGVLAGQGAYADFVYVFAGGKYLRLRADTLTPDGEPRDIAGPWSLPASWTHIDAVFTGGGVKSGFAYFFRGNEYQRYDWLRDAVSYPAPRPIAPHWHVDDPLLAGDFDGAITGRGAWHTKVWLFKRVKATVDDHGALVPAGGHVVSAPRYLRYDFNSETVDFVESVPADAVTNWKGLLPLVDSGEAVDEAVAWLNASIAALDAGIPTPALTTAFGHHIMTTSPDAASLVTFVTRLTAARVILEAIPARFAWAVIDEFPAHTYPPPNTRTEVGDLFSTRNGPHARSASLIHEAVHATLFDTIGTSRVDVPEWSGATINGHDWSPAVDPTTHIQLPAYHTISTADALENPSSYAAFAVEIGTGADARYGAGRPQE
;
A
#
# COMPACT_ATOMS: atom_id res chain seq x y z
N MET A 1 -14.06 5.80 5.32
CA MET A 1 -13.50 4.65 4.55
C MET A 1 -12.12 4.27 5.12
N ALA A 2 -11.44 3.22 4.63
CA ALA A 2 -10.27 2.62 5.28
C ALA A 2 -9.10 2.30 4.32
N SER A 3 -7.89 2.16 4.88
CA SER A 3 -6.73 1.57 4.21
C SER A 3 -7.05 0.15 3.69
N SER A 4 -6.32 -0.32 2.66
CA SER A 4 -6.41 -1.71 2.20
C SER A 4 -5.11 -2.50 2.36
N ALA A 5 -4.14 -1.92 3.05
CA ALA A 5 -2.81 -2.46 3.21
C ALA A 5 -2.84 -3.86 3.85
N ARG A 6 -1.97 -4.74 3.36
CA ARG A 6 -1.68 -6.03 4.00
C ARG A 6 -0.29 -5.95 4.63
N ILE A 7 -0.22 -5.95 5.95
CA ILE A 7 1.06 -6.04 6.63
C ILE A 7 1.54 -7.49 6.56
N ASP A 8 2.65 -7.72 5.87
CA ASP A 8 3.28 -9.04 5.71
C ASP A 8 4.23 -9.36 6.89
N GLY A 9 4.74 -8.31 7.55
CA GLY A 9 5.66 -8.45 8.67
C GLY A 9 6.49 -7.20 8.91
N SER A 10 7.44 -7.32 9.84
CA SER A 10 8.35 -6.22 10.15
C SER A 10 9.68 -6.73 10.67
N VAL A 11 10.73 -5.92 10.52
CA VAL A 11 12.05 -6.22 11.05
C VAL A 11 12.76 -4.95 11.49
N VAL A 12 13.59 -5.07 12.51
CA VAL A 12 14.55 -4.04 12.86
C VAL A 12 15.83 -4.32 12.07
N LEU A 13 16.17 -3.42 11.14
CA LEU A 13 17.46 -3.48 10.46
C LEU A 13 18.59 -3.03 11.40
N PRO A 14 19.84 -3.53 11.24
CA PRO A 14 20.93 -3.13 12.12
C PRO A 14 21.15 -1.62 12.17
N GLY A 15 21.38 -1.09 13.36
CA GLY A 15 21.62 0.34 13.57
C GLY A 15 20.37 1.24 13.49
N ALA A 16 19.18 0.68 13.25
CA ALA A 16 17.96 1.45 13.04
C ALA A 16 17.37 2.12 14.31
N GLY A 17 17.91 1.85 15.50
CA GLY A 17 17.40 2.42 16.75
C GLY A 17 15.95 1.99 17.02
N ASP A 18 15.04 2.98 17.09
CA ASP A 18 13.60 2.76 17.27
C ASP A 18 12.82 2.62 15.96
N ILE A 19 13.52 2.62 14.82
CA ILE A 19 12.93 2.41 13.49
C ILE A 19 12.73 0.92 13.23
N VAL A 20 11.56 0.60 12.68
CA VAL A 20 11.15 -0.72 12.21
C VAL A 20 10.79 -0.64 10.74
N THR A 21 11.38 -1.48 9.91
CA THR A 21 10.96 -1.64 8.52
C THR A 21 9.74 -2.56 8.47
N VAL A 22 8.63 -2.05 7.97
CA VAL A 22 7.36 -2.74 7.79
C VAL A 22 7.19 -3.12 6.32
N PHE A 23 6.75 -4.35 6.05
CA PHE A 23 6.62 -4.89 4.70
C PHE A 23 5.14 -5.07 4.33
N SER A 24 4.81 -4.75 3.08
CA SER A 24 3.50 -4.94 2.47
C SER A 24 3.69 -5.23 0.99
N ARG A 25 3.38 -6.44 0.54
CA ARG A 25 3.59 -6.88 -0.85
C ARG A 25 5.06 -6.73 -1.24
N GLY A 26 5.35 -6.05 -2.35
CA GLY A 26 6.69 -5.72 -2.81
C GLY A 26 7.27 -4.43 -2.22
N TRP A 27 6.68 -3.89 -1.15
CA TRP A 27 7.00 -2.57 -0.61
C TRP A 27 7.42 -2.62 0.86
N ALA A 28 8.28 -1.69 1.24
CA ALA A 28 8.75 -1.47 2.59
C ALA A 28 8.62 0.00 3.00
N VAL A 29 8.25 0.21 4.27
CA VAL A 29 8.18 1.52 4.91
C VAL A 29 8.83 1.45 6.30
N ASP A 30 9.74 2.36 6.59
CA ASP A 30 10.35 2.55 7.90
C ASP A 30 9.44 3.38 8.81
N HIS A 31 9.01 2.77 9.89
CA HIS A 31 8.20 3.36 10.94
C HIS A 31 9.04 3.62 12.20
N ASP A 32 9.08 4.86 12.68
CA ASP A 32 9.85 5.27 13.87
C ASP A 32 8.98 5.30 15.13
N PHE A 33 9.25 4.40 16.08
CA PHE A 33 8.55 4.37 17.37
C PHE A 33 9.06 5.42 18.38
N GLY A 34 10.24 5.99 18.15
CA GLY A 34 10.89 6.96 19.04
C GLY A 34 10.42 8.41 18.83
N ALA A 35 9.73 8.68 17.72
CA ALA A 35 9.15 10.00 17.43
C ALA A 35 7.86 10.28 18.25
N ASP A 36 7.57 11.56 18.54
CA ASP A 36 6.31 12.05 19.14
C ASP A 36 5.13 12.01 18.12
N PRO A 37 3.86 12.31 18.47
CA PRO A 37 2.69 11.46 18.29
C PRO A 37 2.11 11.33 16.86
N ASP A 38 2.70 11.96 15.84
CA ASP A 38 2.29 11.93 14.42
C ASP A 38 3.30 11.17 13.54
N ARG A 39 3.71 9.98 14.01
CA ARG A 39 5.06 9.38 13.84
C ARG A 39 5.57 9.22 12.40
N VAL A 40 6.69 9.90 12.17
CA VAL A 40 7.30 10.28 10.89
C VAL A 40 7.95 9.09 10.17
N VAL A 41 7.31 8.66 9.09
CA VAL A 41 8.02 7.93 8.04
C VAL A 41 8.98 8.90 7.36
N GLY A 42 10.26 8.52 7.24
CA GLY A 42 11.25 9.36 6.55
C GLY A 42 10.88 9.59 5.07
N SER A 43 11.33 10.71 4.50
CA SER A 43 11.16 10.98 3.06
C SER A 43 11.79 9.88 2.18
N GLY A 44 11.31 9.74 0.95
CA GLY A 44 11.83 8.74 0.01
C GLY A 44 11.24 7.34 0.20
N GLN A 45 9.95 7.31 0.57
CA GLN A 45 9.22 6.11 0.92
C GLN A 45 7.82 6.16 0.31
N PRO A 46 7.18 5.01 0.02
CA PRO A 46 7.68 3.63 0.23
C PRO A 46 8.85 3.27 -0.69
N ARG A 47 9.56 2.17 -0.40
CA ARG A 47 10.61 1.64 -1.27
C ARG A 47 10.32 0.20 -1.67
N ARG A 48 10.80 -0.22 -2.84
CA ARG A 48 10.73 -1.65 -3.23
C ARG A 48 11.57 -2.49 -2.28
N ILE A 49 11.08 -3.66 -1.88
CA ILE A 49 11.87 -4.59 -1.06
C ILE A 49 13.14 -5.04 -1.83
N SER A 50 13.06 -5.19 -3.15
CA SER A 50 14.22 -5.48 -4.00
C SER A 50 15.34 -4.44 -3.92
N SER A 51 15.03 -3.19 -3.53
CA SER A 51 16.06 -2.15 -3.29
C SER A 51 16.91 -2.43 -2.03
N LEU A 52 16.47 -3.33 -1.17
CA LEU A 52 17.25 -3.85 -0.03
C LEU A 52 18.25 -4.94 -0.45
N GLY A 53 18.31 -5.28 -1.74
CA GLY A 53 19.17 -6.34 -2.26
C GLY A 53 18.60 -7.75 -2.09
N TRP A 54 17.33 -7.86 -1.69
CA TRP A 54 16.67 -9.15 -1.51
C TRP A 54 16.28 -9.74 -2.88
N PRO A 55 16.62 -11.01 -3.15
CA PRO A 55 16.32 -11.63 -4.45
C PRO A 55 14.87 -12.12 -4.51
N ALA A 56 14.30 -12.18 -5.72
CA ALA A 56 13.06 -12.91 -5.94
C ALA A 56 13.21 -14.40 -5.55
N PRO A 57 12.16 -15.03 -4.98
CA PRO A 57 10.84 -14.47 -4.68
C PRO A 57 10.73 -13.76 -3.31
N PHE A 58 11.84 -13.57 -2.58
CA PHE A 58 11.88 -12.96 -1.24
C PHE A 58 11.85 -11.43 -1.26
N ASP A 59 11.50 -10.83 -2.39
CA ASP A 59 11.37 -9.38 -2.59
C ASP A 59 9.91 -8.91 -2.66
N ARG A 60 8.96 -9.78 -2.34
CA ARG A 60 7.53 -9.46 -2.32
C ARG A 60 6.69 -10.52 -1.61
N ASP A 61 5.49 -10.11 -1.22
CA ASP A 61 4.40 -11.00 -0.77
C ASP A 61 4.88 -11.97 0.31
N LEU A 62 5.50 -11.41 1.35
CA LEU A 62 6.20 -12.17 2.37
C LEU A 62 5.19 -12.86 3.31
N ASP A 63 5.63 -13.98 3.88
CA ASP A 63 4.96 -14.68 5.00
C ASP A 63 5.48 -14.16 6.37
N GLY A 64 6.50 -13.29 6.33
CA GLY A 64 7.07 -12.61 7.49
C GLY A 64 8.58 -12.45 7.42
N VAL A 65 9.11 -11.63 8.32
CA VAL A 65 10.56 -11.38 8.48
C VAL A 65 10.92 -11.50 9.95
N LEU A 66 12.02 -12.18 10.24
CA LEU A 66 12.44 -12.48 11.61
C LEU A 66 13.90 -12.08 11.80
N ALA A 67 14.16 -11.17 12.74
CA ALA A 67 15.51 -10.89 13.20
C ALA A 67 15.99 -12.05 14.09
N GLY A 68 17.18 -12.58 13.80
CA GLY A 68 17.82 -13.58 14.65
C GLY A 68 18.16 -13.02 16.03
N GLN A 69 18.23 -13.89 17.04
CA GLN A 69 18.59 -13.51 18.40
C GLN A 69 19.64 -14.46 18.99
N GLY A 70 20.31 -14.02 20.05
CA GLY A 70 21.37 -14.82 20.68
C GLY A 70 22.50 -15.14 19.71
N ALA A 71 22.84 -16.42 19.57
CA ALA A 71 23.88 -16.90 18.64
C ALA A 71 23.54 -16.65 17.15
N TYR A 72 22.30 -16.24 16.86
CA TYR A 72 21.80 -16.01 15.50
C TYR A 72 21.61 -14.52 15.17
N ALA A 73 22.04 -13.60 16.05
CA ALA A 73 21.84 -12.16 15.89
C ALA A 73 22.48 -11.56 14.61
N ASP A 74 23.47 -12.25 14.03
CA ASP A 74 24.11 -11.86 12.77
C ASP A 74 23.25 -12.17 11.53
N PHE A 75 22.01 -12.64 11.71
CA PHE A 75 21.14 -13.05 10.62
C PHE A 75 19.73 -12.45 10.70
N VAL A 76 19.16 -12.23 9.51
CA VAL A 76 17.73 -11.97 9.29
C VAL A 76 17.17 -13.11 8.45
N TYR A 77 15.95 -13.53 8.72
CA TYR A 77 15.28 -14.62 8.02
C TYR A 77 14.02 -14.09 7.35
N VAL A 78 13.94 -14.23 6.03
CA VAL A 78 12.81 -13.76 5.21
C VAL A 78 12.02 -14.99 4.76
N PHE A 79 10.72 -15.01 5.01
CA PHE A 79 9.83 -16.14 4.73
C PHE A 79 8.92 -15.80 3.57
N ALA A 80 8.85 -16.68 2.57
CA ALA A 80 7.96 -16.52 1.41
C ALA A 80 7.73 -17.87 0.73
N GLY A 81 6.48 -18.16 0.37
CA GLY A 81 6.13 -19.29 -0.49
C GLY A 81 6.54 -20.64 0.07
N GLY A 82 6.49 -20.81 1.41
CA GLY A 82 6.87 -22.06 2.07
C GLY A 82 8.36 -22.28 2.28
N LYS A 83 9.18 -21.29 1.93
CA LYS A 83 10.63 -21.29 2.14
C LYS A 83 11.03 -20.11 3.01
N TYR A 84 12.25 -20.18 3.54
CA TYR A 84 12.92 -19.02 4.10
C TYR A 84 14.30 -18.84 3.45
N LEU A 85 14.70 -17.58 3.35
CA LEU A 85 16.05 -17.16 2.99
C LEU A 85 16.72 -16.56 4.22
N ARG A 86 17.91 -17.06 4.55
CA ARG A 86 18.76 -16.46 5.58
C ARG A 86 19.63 -15.39 4.94
N LEU A 87 19.61 -14.20 5.50
CA LEU A 87 20.42 -13.06 5.11
C LEU A 87 21.41 -12.74 6.23
N ARG A 88 22.60 -12.28 5.87
CA ARG A 88 23.50 -11.60 6.81
C ARG A 88 22.84 -10.30 7.27
N ALA A 89 22.77 -10.05 8.57
CA ALA A 89 22.08 -8.87 9.09
C ALA A 89 22.78 -7.56 8.66
N ASP A 90 24.12 -7.53 8.69
CA ASP A 90 24.93 -6.34 8.39
C ASP A 90 24.88 -5.87 6.93
N THR A 91 24.70 -6.80 6.01
CA THR A 91 24.79 -6.59 4.55
C THR A 91 23.48 -6.88 3.83
N LEU A 92 22.53 -7.54 4.49
CA LEU A 92 21.28 -8.04 3.94
C LEU A 92 21.44 -8.96 2.72
N THR A 93 22.64 -9.53 2.53
CA THR A 93 22.91 -10.46 1.43
C THR A 93 22.63 -11.91 1.83
N PRO A 94 22.20 -12.78 0.88
CA PRO A 94 21.99 -14.21 1.12
C PRO A 94 23.18 -14.92 1.77
N ASP A 95 22.90 -15.70 2.82
CA ASP A 95 23.82 -16.63 3.47
C ASP A 95 23.41 -18.08 3.17
N GLY A 96 23.59 -18.45 1.91
CA GLY A 96 23.22 -19.75 1.36
C GLY A 96 21.89 -19.76 0.61
N GLU A 97 21.50 -20.96 0.17
CA GLU A 97 20.28 -21.17 -0.63
C GLU A 97 19.00 -21.12 0.23
N PRO A 98 17.85 -20.76 -0.36
CA PRO A 98 16.54 -20.89 0.28
C PRO A 98 16.28 -22.31 0.80
N ARG A 99 15.68 -22.42 1.99
CA ARG A 99 15.39 -23.69 2.66
C ARG A 99 13.91 -23.81 2.97
N ASP A 100 13.40 -25.04 3.06
CA ASP A 100 12.04 -25.28 3.52
C ASP A 100 11.91 -24.85 4.99
N ILE A 101 10.72 -24.36 5.36
CA ILE A 101 10.46 -23.79 6.68
C ILE A 101 10.43 -24.87 7.77
N ALA A 102 9.70 -25.96 7.57
CA ALA A 102 9.36 -26.87 8.68
C ALA A 102 10.57 -27.50 9.38
N GLY A 103 11.48 -28.13 8.63
CA GLY A 103 12.60 -28.90 9.19
C GLY A 103 13.57 -28.06 10.02
N PRO A 104 14.21 -27.02 9.45
CA PRO A 104 15.21 -26.21 10.15
C PRO A 104 14.70 -25.49 11.40
N TRP A 105 13.40 -25.15 11.45
CA TRP A 105 12.79 -24.47 12.59
C TRP A 105 12.09 -25.45 13.56
N SER A 106 12.19 -26.76 13.32
CA SER A 106 11.49 -27.81 14.07
C SER A 106 9.97 -27.61 14.15
N LEU A 107 9.37 -26.99 13.13
CA LEU A 107 7.93 -26.80 13.02
C LEU A 107 7.27 -28.09 12.49
N PRO A 108 5.95 -28.26 12.66
CA PRO A 108 5.24 -29.42 12.11
C PRO A 108 5.48 -29.59 10.62
N ALA A 109 5.67 -30.83 10.15
CA ALA A 109 5.89 -31.11 8.73
C ALA A 109 4.71 -30.66 7.84
N SER A 110 3.50 -30.53 8.38
CA SER A 110 2.33 -30.00 7.68
C SER A 110 2.36 -28.49 7.45
N TRP A 111 3.19 -27.75 8.19
CA TRP A 111 3.37 -26.31 8.05
C TRP A 111 4.31 -26.02 6.88
N THR A 112 3.78 -26.25 5.67
CA THR A 112 4.46 -26.04 4.38
C THR A 112 4.56 -24.56 3.96
N HIS A 113 3.98 -23.67 4.76
CA HIS A 113 4.01 -22.20 4.75
C HIS A 113 3.63 -21.73 6.16
N ILE A 114 3.69 -20.42 6.42
CA ILE A 114 3.24 -19.80 7.67
C ILE A 114 2.42 -18.56 7.33
N ASP A 115 1.57 -18.12 8.23
CA ASP A 115 0.74 -16.93 8.00
C ASP A 115 1.43 -15.68 8.55
N ALA A 116 2.13 -15.81 9.68
CA ALA A 116 2.94 -14.76 10.27
C ALA A 116 4.10 -15.32 11.10
N VAL A 117 5.19 -14.55 11.19
CA VAL A 117 6.31 -14.79 12.10
C VAL A 117 6.89 -13.49 12.64
N PHE A 118 7.25 -13.49 13.93
CA PHE A 118 7.89 -12.34 14.57
C PHE A 118 8.63 -12.73 15.87
N THR A 119 9.51 -11.84 16.33
CA THR A 119 10.24 -11.98 17.60
C THR A 119 9.39 -11.57 18.81
N GLY A 120 9.58 -12.26 19.93
CA GLY A 120 9.05 -11.83 21.22
C GLY A 120 9.77 -10.59 21.78
N GLY A 121 9.03 -9.75 22.49
CA GLY A 121 9.51 -8.55 23.18
C GLY A 121 9.47 -8.70 24.70
N GLY A 122 10.01 -7.72 25.43
CA GLY A 122 10.01 -7.69 26.91
C GLY A 122 10.48 -9.00 27.55
N VAL A 123 9.68 -9.56 28.47
CA VAL A 123 9.97 -10.86 29.15
C VAL A 123 9.95 -12.07 28.21
N LYS A 124 9.51 -11.90 26.96
CA LYS A 124 9.53 -12.93 25.90
C LYS A 124 10.63 -12.67 24.85
N SER A 125 11.56 -11.76 25.14
CA SER A 125 12.82 -11.69 24.38
C SER A 125 13.56 -13.03 24.48
N GLY A 126 14.21 -13.46 23.40
CA GLY A 126 14.78 -14.81 23.28
C GLY A 126 13.85 -15.83 22.64
N PHE A 127 12.62 -15.46 22.28
CA PHE A 127 11.68 -16.31 21.56
C PHE A 127 11.28 -15.74 20.19
N ALA A 128 10.86 -16.63 19.29
CA ALA A 128 10.14 -16.30 18.07
C ALA A 128 8.80 -17.06 18.05
N TYR A 129 7.83 -16.53 17.32
CA TYR A 129 6.48 -17.10 17.24
C TYR A 129 6.09 -17.25 15.77
N PHE A 130 5.73 -18.47 15.39
CA PHE A 130 5.25 -18.84 14.06
C PHE A 130 3.77 -19.15 14.14
N PHE A 131 2.97 -18.64 13.19
CA PHE A 131 1.53 -18.83 13.14
C PHE A 131 1.11 -19.55 11.87
N ARG A 132 0.10 -20.41 12.00
CA ARG A 132 -0.49 -21.17 10.89
C ARG A 132 -1.92 -21.57 11.25
N GLY A 133 -2.89 -21.10 10.49
CA GLY A 133 -4.30 -21.20 10.85
C GLY A 133 -4.50 -20.76 12.29
N ASN A 134 -5.33 -21.50 13.02
CA ASN A 134 -5.66 -21.23 14.43
C ASN A 134 -4.63 -21.71 15.44
N GLU A 135 -3.38 -21.97 15.02
CA GLU A 135 -2.31 -22.48 15.86
C GLU A 135 -1.04 -21.63 15.78
N TYR A 136 -0.21 -21.72 16.81
CA TYR A 136 1.10 -21.09 16.88
C TYR A 136 2.16 -22.02 17.50
N GLN A 137 3.40 -21.84 17.06
CA GLN A 137 4.58 -22.55 17.55
C GLN A 137 5.62 -21.54 18.01
N ARG A 138 6.00 -21.61 19.30
CA ARG A 138 7.06 -20.78 19.87
C ARG A 138 8.39 -21.50 19.70
N TYR A 139 9.37 -20.78 19.15
CA TYR A 139 10.74 -21.20 19.00
C TYR A 139 11.62 -20.46 20.02
N ASP A 140 12.55 -21.19 20.64
CA ASP A 140 13.49 -20.71 21.65
C ASP A 140 14.88 -20.61 21.05
N TRP A 141 15.37 -19.38 20.89
CA TRP A 141 16.67 -19.11 20.27
C TRP A 141 17.85 -19.66 21.07
N LEU A 142 17.72 -19.75 22.40
CA LEU A 142 18.79 -20.29 23.25
C LEU A 142 18.89 -21.81 23.14
N ARG A 143 17.74 -22.49 23.02
CA ARG A 143 17.68 -23.94 22.87
C ARG A 143 17.85 -24.41 21.42
N ASP A 144 17.74 -23.49 20.47
CA ASP A 144 17.69 -23.81 19.03
C ASP A 144 16.62 -24.87 18.74
N ALA A 145 15.44 -24.68 19.33
CA ALA A 145 14.36 -25.65 19.28
C ALA A 145 13.01 -25.02 19.59
N VAL A 146 11.95 -25.70 19.19
CA VAL A 146 10.60 -25.36 19.63
C VAL A 146 10.46 -25.51 21.15
N SER A 147 9.73 -24.58 21.77
CA SER A 147 9.48 -24.58 23.22
C SER A 147 8.60 -25.75 23.69
N TYR A 148 7.88 -26.39 22.78
CA TYR A 148 6.94 -27.47 23.05
C TYR A 148 6.78 -28.36 21.80
N PRO A 149 6.45 -29.65 21.96
CA PRO A 149 6.55 -30.65 20.87
C PRO A 149 5.46 -30.56 19.80
N ALA A 150 4.37 -29.83 20.05
CA ALA A 150 3.26 -29.66 19.11
C ALA A 150 2.68 -28.24 19.21
N PRO A 151 2.19 -27.66 18.09
CA PRO A 151 1.57 -26.33 18.08
C PRO A 151 0.48 -26.20 19.14
N ARG A 152 0.30 -24.97 19.60
CA ARG A 152 -0.76 -24.62 20.54
C ARG A 152 -1.81 -23.80 19.82
N PRO A 153 -3.09 -23.90 20.19
CA PRO A 153 -4.10 -23.05 19.59
C PRO A 153 -3.87 -21.58 19.97
N ILE A 154 -4.23 -20.65 19.09
CA ILE A 154 -4.13 -19.21 19.34
C ILE A 154 -5.02 -18.83 20.53
N ALA A 155 -6.31 -19.15 20.45
CA ALA A 155 -7.20 -19.08 21.61
C ALA A 155 -7.13 -20.38 22.43
N PRO A 156 -6.98 -20.33 23.76
CA PRO A 156 -7.04 -19.14 24.62
C PRO A 156 -5.67 -18.48 24.89
N HIS A 157 -4.57 -19.00 24.36
CA HIS A 157 -3.20 -18.64 24.78
C HIS A 157 -2.74 -17.23 24.45
N TRP A 158 -3.29 -16.61 23.40
CA TRP A 158 -2.99 -15.23 23.01
C TRP A 158 -4.07 -14.24 23.46
N HIS A 159 -5.09 -14.70 24.21
CA HIS A 159 -6.18 -13.86 24.73
C HIS A 159 -6.89 -13.05 23.63
N VAL A 160 -7.05 -13.66 22.45
CA VAL A 160 -7.75 -13.05 21.32
C VAL A 160 -9.22 -13.46 21.36
N ASP A 161 -10.05 -12.53 21.84
CA ASP A 161 -11.51 -12.75 21.93
C ASP A 161 -12.27 -12.24 20.70
N ASP A 162 -11.61 -11.45 19.83
CA ASP A 162 -12.22 -10.93 18.61
C ASP A 162 -12.35 -12.03 17.53
N PRO A 163 -13.58 -12.41 17.11
CA PRO A 163 -13.77 -13.50 16.15
C PRO A 163 -13.10 -13.27 14.79
N LEU A 164 -12.90 -12.02 14.38
CA LEU A 164 -12.25 -11.69 13.10
C LEU A 164 -10.73 -11.87 13.18
N LEU A 165 -10.15 -11.87 14.39
CA LEU A 165 -8.70 -11.99 14.64
C LEU A 165 -8.32 -13.30 15.34
N ALA A 166 -9.28 -14.13 15.75
CA ALA A 166 -9.04 -15.40 16.45
C ALA A 166 -8.54 -16.55 15.55
N GLY A 167 -8.52 -16.32 14.23
CA GLY A 167 -8.21 -17.32 13.21
C GLY A 167 -6.73 -17.41 12.87
N ASP A 168 -6.17 -16.40 12.25
CA ASP A 168 -4.80 -16.31 11.71
C ASP A 168 -4.39 -14.82 11.67
N PHE A 169 -3.17 -14.54 11.22
CA PHE A 169 -2.65 -13.17 11.04
C PHE A 169 -1.90 -13.10 9.72
N ASP A 170 -2.01 -11.97 9.01
CA ASP A 170 -1.22 -11.70 7.80
C ASP A 170 0.24 -11.33 8.10
N GLY A 171 0.46 -10.74 9.28
CA GLY A 171 1.78 -10.24 9.67
C GLY A 171 1.73 -9.44 10.96
N ALA A 172 2.88 -8.94 11.38
CA ALA A 172 3.02 -8.24 12.65
C ALA A 172 4.02 -7.09 12.61
N ILE A 173 3.74 -6.05 13.41
CA ILE A 173 4.67 -4.96 13.68
C ILE A 173 5.18 -5.09 15.12
N THR A 174 6.47 -5.38 15.31
CA THR A 174 7.08 -5.49 16.64
C THR A 174 7.49 -4.11 17.16
N GLY A 175 7.08 -3.75 18.38
CA GLY A 175 7.35 -2.43 18.96
C GLY A 175 8.81 -2.19 19.34
N ARG A 176 9.21 -0.91 19.37
CA ARG A 176 10.54 -0.43 19.81
C ARG A 176 10.44 0.65 20.87
N GLY A 177 11.58 1.05 21.44
CA GLY A 177 11.65 2.04 22.52
C GLY A 177 10.71 1.73 23.68
N ALA A 178 9.84 2.68 24.01
CA ALA A 178 8.81 2.53 25.04
C ALA A 178 7.81 1.39 24.77
N TRP A 179 7.74 0.88 23.53
CA TRP A 179 6.83 -0.16 23.08
C TRP A 179 7.51 -1.52 22.89
N HIS A 180 8.75 -1.72 23.34
CA HIS A 180 9.51 -2.98 23.15
C HIS A 180 8.87 -4.23 23.77
N THR A 181 7.81 -4.08 24.58
CA THR A 181 7.03 -5.20 25.13
C THR A 181 5.78 -5.51 24.30
N LYS A 182 5.51 -4.75 23.23
CA LYS A 182 4.28 -4.86 22.45
C LYS A 182 4.54 -5.40 21.05
N VAL A 183 3.53 -6.05 20.51
CA VAL A 183 3.41 -6.40 19.09
C VAL A 183 2.00 -6.08 18.61
N TRP A 184 1.89 -5.61 17.37
CA TRP A 184 0.62 -5.40 16.70
C TRP A 184 0.43 -6.50 15.66
N LEU A 185 -0.63 -7.30 15.81
CA LEU A 185 -0.93 -8.43 14.92
C LEU A 185 -2.02 -8.02 13.94
N PHE A 186 -1.71 -8.06 12.65
CA PHE A 186 -2.57 -7.57 11.59
C PHE A 186 -3.26 -8.70 10.85
N LYS A 187 -4.47 -8.43 10.41
CA LYS A 187 -5.20 -9.23 9.44
C LYS A 187 -6.08 -8.33 8.60
N ARG A 188 -6.06 -8.53 7.29
CA ARG A 188 -6.96 -7.89 6.37
C ARG A 188 -8.28 -8.64 6.35
N VAL A 189 -9.35 -7.93 6.65
CA VAL A 189 -10.70 -8.50 6.74
C VAL A 189 -11.61 -7.85 5.72
N LYS A 190 -12.56 -8.63 5.19
CA LYS A 190 -13.69 -8.05 4.47
C LYS A 190 -14.68 -7.51 5.49
N ALA A 191 -15.03 -6.23 5.36
CA ALA A 191 -15.91 -5.54 6.28
C ALA A 191 -16.91 -4.68 5.49
N THR A 192 -18.14 -4.57 6.00
CA THR A 192 -19.11 -3.61 5.49
C THR A 192 -19.05 -2.35 6.34
N VAL A 193 -18.87 -1.18 5.73
CA VAL A 193 -18.71 0.10 6.42
C VAL A 193 -19.67 1.17 5.89
N ASP A 194 -20.05 2.14 6.74
CA ASP A 194 -20.80 3.32 6.30
C ASP A 194 -19.90 4.33 5.56
N ASP A 195 -20.46 5.47 5.15
CA ASP A 195 -19.72 6.54 4.46
C ASP A 195 -18.59 7.13 5.32
N HIS A 196 -18.70 7.05 6.65
CA HIS A 196 -17.65 7.46 7.59
C HIS A 196 -16.57 6.38 7.78
N GLY A 197 -16.82 5.14 7.32
CA GLY A 197 -15.92 4.00 7.46
C GLY A 197 -16.08 3.22 8.76
N ALA A 198 -17.18 3.44 9.50
CA ALA A 198 -17.55 2.65 10.67
C ALA A 198 -18.21 1.33 10.25
N LEU A 199 -18.00 0.25 11.01
CA LEU A 199 -18.60 -1.05 10.73
C LEU A 199 -20.13 -0.99 10.79
N VAL A 200 -20.80 -1.54 9.78
CA VAL A 200 -22.26 -1.69 9.73
C VAL A 200 -22.64 -3.13 9.34
N PRO A 201 -23.77 -3.67 9.83
CA PRO A 201 -24.16 -5.05 9.56
C PRO A 201 -24.61 -5.29 8.10
N ALA A 202 -25.16 -4.27 7.43
CA ALA A 202 -25.62 -4.31 6.04
C ALA A 202 -25.81 -2.89 5.49
N GLY A 203 -25.96 -2.74 4.17
CA GLY A 203 -26.34 -1.48 3.52
C GLY A 203 -25.22 -0.45 3.40
N GLY A 204 -23.97 -0.83 3.71
CA GLY A 204 -22.78 -0.02 3.51
C GLY A 204 -21.88 -0.53 2.38
N HIS A 205 -20.68 0.03 2.29
CA HIS A 205 -19.64 -0.31 1.32
C HIS A 205 -18.83 -1.51 1.80
N VAL A 206 -18.52 -2.45 0.91
CA VAL A 206 -17.67 -3.61 1.25
C VAL A 206 -16.21 -3.23 0.99
N VAL A 207 -15.41 -3.19 2.06
CA VAL A 207 -13.98 -2.87 1.99
C VAL A 207 -13.15 -4.09 2.41
N SER A 208 -11.92 -4.16 1.91
CA SER A 208 -10.88 -5.04 2.45
C SER A 208 -9.92 -4.19 3.25
N ALA A 209 -9.98 -4.26 4.58
CA ALA A 209 -9.28 -3.32 5.45
C ALA A 209 -8.41 -4.03 6.50
N PRO A 210 -7.26 -3.44 6.88
CA PRO A 210 -6.47 -3.96 7.97
C PRO A 210 -7.23 -3.80 9.28
N ARG A 211 -7.36 -4.90 10.01
CA ARG A 211 -7.67 -4.90 11.44
C ARG A 211 -6.48 -5.44 12.20
N TYR A 212 -6.33 -5.01 13.44
CA TYR A 212 -5.24 -5.47 14.27
C TYR A 212 -5.58 -5.43 15.74
N LEU A 213 -4.77 -6.15 16.52
CA LEU A 213 -4.75 -6.08 17.97
C LEU A 213 -3.35 -5.75 18.46
N ARG A 214 -3.23 -5.20 19.66
CA ARG A 214 -1.95 -5.00 20.34
C ARG A 214 -1.85 -5.98 21.51
N TYR A 215 -0.83 -6.83 21.44
CA TYR A 215 -0.50 -7.80 22.49
C TYR A 215 0.71 -7.32 23.28
N ASP A 216 0.65 -7.47 24.61
CA ASP A 216 1.77 -7.19 25.51
C ASP A 216 2.40 -8.49 25.99
N PHE A 217 3.67 -8.68 25.66
CA PHE A 217 4.46 -9.84 26.07
C PHE A 217 4.67 -9.93 27.59
N ASN A 218 4.61 -8.81 28.31
CA ASN A 218 4.85 -8.79 29.76
C ASN A 218 3.63 -9.24 30.55
N SER A 219 2.46 -8.70 30.25
CA SER A 219 1.21 -9.14 30.86
C SER A 219 0.64 -10.39 30.21
N GLU A 220 1.12 -10.75 29.02
CA GLU A 220 0.57 -11.79 28.14
C GLU A 220 -0.91 -11.55 27.80
N THR A 221 -1.31 -10.30 27.59
CA THR A 221 -2.71 -9.92 27.29
C THR A 221 -2.82 -9.06 26.04
N VAL A 222 -3.98 -9.12 25.39
CA VAL A 222 -4.40 -8.10 24.41
C VAL A 222 -4.89 -6.87 25.16
N ASP A 223 -4.29 -5.71 24.91
CA ASP A 223 -4.65 -4.44 25.58
C ASP A 223 -5.33 -3.42 24.65
N PHE A 224 -5.41 -3.73 23.36
CA PHE A 224 -6.08 -2.91 22.35
C PHE A 224 -6.53 -3.79 21.18
N VAL A 225 -7.69 -3.48 20.63
CA VAL A 225 -8.23 -4.06 19.39
C VAL A 225 -8.79 -2.94 18.55
N GLU A 226 -8.36 -2.82 17.29
CA GLU A 226 -8.90 -1.83 16.35
C GLU A 226 -10.33 -2.22 15.96
N SER A 227 -11.35 -1.50 16.42
CA SER A 227 -12.75 -1.80 16.16
C SER A 227 -13.34 -1.05 14.96
N VAL A 228 -12.65 -0.04 14.43
CA VAL A 228 -13.13 0.84 13.36
C VAL A 228 -12.11 0.86 12.22
N PRO A 229 -12.37 0.22 11.08
CA PRO A 229 -11.41 0.16 9.96
C PRO A 229 -10.86 1.52 9.50
N ALA A 230 -11.67 2.59 9.56
CA ALA A 230 -11.22 3.94 9.22
C ALA A 230 -10.14 4.48 10.17
N ASP A 231 -10.21 4.13 11.45
CA ASP A 231 -9.30 4.64 12.49
C ASP A 231 -7.91 4.00 12.41
N ALA A 232 -7.77 2.89 11.66
CA ALA A 232 -6.48 2.26 11.43
C ALA A 232 -5.46 3.25 10.85
N VAL A 233 -5.87 4.13 9.92
CA VAL A 233 -5.00 5.17 9.35
C VAL A 233 -4.60 6.18 10.41
N THR A 234 -5.54 6.62 11.26
CA THR A 234 -5.28 7.53 12.38
C THR A 234 -4.30 6.93 13.39
N ASN A 235 -4.36 5.62 13.61
CA ASN A 235 -3.48 4.91 14.53
C ASN A 235 -2.09 4.63 13.93
N TRP A 236 -1.98 4.67 12.60
CA TRP A 236 -0.77 4.39 11.83
C TRP A 236 -0.55 5.44 10.75
N LYS A 237 -0.63 6.71 11.15
CA LYS A 237 -0.42 7.87 10.27
C LYS A 237 0.94 7.77 9.60
N GLY A 238 1.01 8.17 8.34
CA GLY A 238 2.21 8.02 7.52
C GLY A 238 2.47 6.60 7.05
N LEU A 239 2.40 5.60 7.94
CA LEU A 239 2.68 4.22 7.58
C LEU A 239 1.66 3.67 6.58
N LEU A 240 0.38 3.62 6.94
CA LEU A 240 -0.65 2.99 6.10
C LEU A 240 -0.85 3.69 4.75
N PRO A 241 -0.93 5.04 4.68
CA PRO A 241 -1.00 5.73 3.39
C PRO A 241 0.21 5.45 2.49
N LEU A 242 1.41 5.34 3.04
CA LEU A 242 2.60 5.06 2.23
C LEU A 242 2.66 3.62 1.74
N VAL A 243 2.31 2.61 2.54
CA VAL A 243 2.24 1.24 2.01
C VAL A 243 1.12 1.09 0.98
N ASP A 244 -0.03 1.73 1.19
CA ASP A 244 -1.12 1.80 0.21
C ASP A 244 -0.66 2.49 -1.10
N SER A 245 0.19 3.52 -1.01
CA SER A 245 0.74 4.20 -2.19
C SER A 245 1.66 3.30 -3.03
N GLY A 246 2.37 2.38 -2.38
CA GLY A 246 3.17 1.37 -3.08
C GLY A 246 2.30 0.43 -3.92
N GLU A 247 1.25 -0.13 -3.32
CA GLU A 247 0.31 -0.99 -4.06
C GLU A 247 -0.40 -0.22 -5.19
N ALA A 248 -0.77 1.03 -4.95
CA ALA A 248 -1.40 1.89 -5.95
C ALA A 248 -0.47 2.18 -7.15
N VAL A 249 0.84 2.28 -6.92
CA VAL A 249 1.82 2.39 -8.01
C VAL A 249 1.80 1.17 -8.89
N ASP A 250 1.83 -0.03 -8.29
CA ASP A 250 1.90 -1.28 -9.06
C ASP A 250 0.74 -1.36 -10.06
N GLU A 251 -0.45 -1.02 -9.60
CA GLU A 251 -1.65 -0.97 -10.42
C GLU A 251 -1.61 0.17 -11.45
N ALA A 252 -1.25 1.38 -11.04
CA ALA A 252 -1.13 2.52 -11.94
C ALA A 252 -0.13 2.25 -13.10
N VAL A 253 1.04 1.69 -12.79
CA VAL A 253 2.05 1.30 -13.78
C VAL A 253 1.53 0.18 -14.69
N ALA A 254 0.78 -0.79 -14.16
CA ALA A 254 0.16 -1.84 -14.96
C ALA A 254 -0.84 -1.26 -15.98
N TRP A 255 -1.70 -0.32 -15.55
CA TRP A 255 -2.65 0.36 -16.42
C TRP A 255 -1.96 1.20 -17.49
N LEU A 256 -0.95 1.99 -17.12
CA LEU A 256 -0.18 2.78 -18.08
C LEU A 256 0.53 1.89 -19.11
N ASN A 257 1.12 0.77 -18.68
CA ASN A 257 1.73 -0.20 -19.59
C ASN A 257 0.70 -0.82 -20.54
N ALA A 258 -0.50 -1.17 -20.05
CA ALA A 258 -1.58 -1.66 -20.89
C ALA A 258 -2.04 -0.63 -21.92
N SER A 259 -2.17 0.64 -21.51
CA SER A 259 -2.48 1.77 -22.42
C SER A 259 -1.42 1.94 -23.49
N ILE A 260 -0.13 1.98 -23.12
CA ILE A 260 0.97 2.14 -24.08
C ILE A 260 1.02 0.96 -25.05
N ALA A 261 0.92 -0.28 -24.56
CA ALA A 261 0.93 -1.47 -25.40
C ALA A 261 -0.25 -1.51 -26.38
N ALA A 262 -1.44 -1.07 -25.95
CA ALA A 262 -2.61 -0.97 -26.82
C ALA A 262 -2.40 0.07 -27.94
N LEU A 263 -1.76 1.20 -27.63
CA LEU A 263 -1.45 2.26 -28.59
C LEU A 263 -0.36 1.83 -29.59
N ASP A 264 0.65 1.09 -29.14
CA ASP A 264 1.75 0.56 -29.98
C ASP A 264 1.28 -0.48 -31.01
N ALA A 265 0.19 -1.20 -30.73
CA ALA A 265 -0.37 -2.21 -31.64
C ALA A 265 -0.95 -1.63 -32.94
N GLY A 266 -1.13 -0.30 -33.02
CA GLY A 266 -1.51 0.42 -34.24
C GLY A 266 -3.03 0.50 -34.50
N ILE A 267 -3.53 1.73 -34.67
CA ILE A 267 -4.94 2.15 -34.86
C ILE A 267 -5.78 2.05 -33.57
N PRO A 268 -6.68 3.02 -33.29
CA PRO A 268 -7.68 2.85 -32.24
C PRO A 268 -8.51 1.57 -32.50
N THR A 269 -8.35 0.56 -31.64
CA THR A 269 -9.32 -0.53 -31.50
C THR A 269 -10.66 0.05 -31.03
N PRO A 270 -11.79 -0.67 -31.12
CA PRO A 270 -13.05 -0.18 -30.57
C PRO A 270 -12.94 0.28 -29.11
N ALA A 271 -12.17 -0.43 -28.28
CA ALA A 271 -11.90 -0.04 -26.90
C ALA A 271 -11.12 1.27 -26.81
N LEU A 272 -10.04 1.44 -27.59
CA LEU A 272 -9.28 2.69 -27.65
C LEU A 272 -10.14 3.84 -28.19
N THR A 273 -10.95 3.61 -29.23
CA THR A 273 -11.86 4.61 -29.79
C THR A 273 -12.84 5.10 -28.74
N THR A 274 -13.42 4.19 -27.95
CA THR A 274 -14.32 4.53 -26.84
C THR A 274 -13.58 5.34 -25.78
N ALA A 275 -12.44 4.86 -25.27
CA ALA A 275 -11.67 5.54 -24.24
C ALA A 275 -11.17 6.94 -24.69
N PHE A 276 -10.71 7.07 -25.94
CA PHE A 276 -10.36 8.37 -26.52
C PHE A 276 -11.58 9.28 -26.59
N GLY A 277 -12.74 8.75 -27.00
CA GLY A 277 -14.00 9.50 -27.02
C GLY A 277 -14.40 10.00 -25.63
N HIS A 278 -14.28 9.17 -24.61
CA HIS A 278 -14.65 9.50 -23.24
C HIS A 278 -13.70 10.49 -22.56
N HIS A 279 -12.39 10.42 -22.84
CA HIS A 279 -11.39 11.09 -22.01
C HIS A 279 -10.51 12.09 -22.74
N ILE A 280 -10.40 11.98 -24.07
CA ILE A 280 -9.64 12.89 -24.94
C ILE A 280 -10.57 13.66 -25.89
N MET A 281 -11.88 13.45 -25.76
CA MET A 281 -12.93 14.20 -26.45
C MET A 281 -12.86 14.08 -27.98
N THR A 282 -12.26 12.99 -28.48
CA THR A 282 -12.21 12.66 -29.90
C THR A 282 -12.17 11.15 -30.07
N THR A 283 -12.86 10.61 -31.06
CA THR A 283 -12.78 9.16 -31.39
C THR A 283 -11.73 8.88 -32.47
N SER A 284 -11.11 9.91 -33.04
CA SER A 284 -10.15 9.83 -34.14
C SER A 284 -9.06 10.89 -33.95
N PRO A 285 -8.16 10.71 -32.96
CA PRO A 285 -7.06 11.65 -32.74
C PRO A 285 -6.17 11.73 -33.98
N ASP A 286 -5.71 12.94 -34.32
CA ASP A 286 -4.70 13.11 -35.36
C ASP A 286 -3.31 12.62 -34.89
N ALA A 287 -2.38 12.52 -35.83
CA ALA A 287 -1.04 11.99 -35.54
C ALA A 287 -0.28 12.81 -34.49
N ALA A 288 -0.46 14.13 -34.46
CA ALA A 288 0.22 15.00 -33.50
C ALA A 288 -0.35 14.79 -32.08
N SER A 289 -1.67 14.74 -31.96
CA SER A 289 -2.38 14.47 -30.71
C SER A 289 -2.00 13.10 -30.13
N LEU A 290 -1.91 12.08 -30.99
CA LEU A 290 -1.48 10.74 -30.58
C LEU A 290 -0.04 10.73 -30.05
N VAL A 291 0.90 11.39 -30.74
CA VAL A 291 2.29 11.51 -30.30
C VAL A 291 2.38 12.22 -28.95
N THR A 292 1.67 13.33 -28.79
CA THR A 292 1.59 14.08 -27.52
C THR A 292 1.06 13.19 -26.39
N PHE A 293 -0.04 12.48 -26.64
CA PHE A 293 -0.68 11.62 -25.65
C PHE A 293 0.23 10.45 -25.21
N VAL A 294 0.82 9.73 -26.17
CA VAL A 294 1.75 8.61 -25.88
C VAL A 294 2.99 9.09 -25.14
N THR A 295 3.55 10.24 -25.55
CA THR A 295 4.72 10.83 -24.88
C THR A 295 4.43 11.11 -23.41
N ARG A 296 3.25 11.69 -23.13
CA ARG A 296 2.86 12.06 -21.77
C ARG A 296 2.50 10.85 -20.90
N LEU A 297 1.81 9.86 -21.44
CA LEU A 297 1.59 8.57 -20.75
C LEU A 297 2.91 7.89 -20.38
N THR A 298 3.86 7.85 -21.34
CA THR A 298 5.18 7.25 -21.13
C THR A 298 5.96 8.01 -20.06
N ALA A 299 5.93 9.34 -20.07
CA ALA A 299 6.56 10.15 -19.05
C ALA A 299 5.94 9.93 -17.66
N ALA A 300 4.61 9.89 -17.55
CA ALA A 300 3.92 9.60 -16.29
C ALA A 300 4.30 8.21 -15.73
N ARG A 301 4.41 7.20 -16.59
CA ARG A 301 4.89 5.86 -16.18
C ARG A 301 6.30 5.92 -15.61
N VAL A 302 7.24 6.57 -16.31
CA VAL A 302 8.64 6.72 -15.84
C VAL A 302 8.71 7.46 -14.50
N ILE A 303 7.84 8.46 -14.31
CA ILE A 303 7.74 9.21 -13.05
C ILE A 303 7.30 8.29 -11.90
N LEU A 304 6.27 7.47 -12.11
CA LEU A 304 5.81 6.51 -11.12
C LEU A 304 6.83 5.39 -10.89
N GLU A 305 7.65 5.00 -11.85
CA GLU A 305 8.70 3.99 -11.60
C GLU A 305 9.84 4.53 -10.70
N ALA A 306 9.96 5.84 -10.53
CA ALA A 306 11.04 6.51 -9.79
C ALA A 306 10.72 6.80 -8.29
N ILE A 307 9.79 6.07 -7.68
CA ILE A 307 9.20 6.33 -6.35
C ILE A 307 10.15 6.61 -5.19
N PRO A 308 11.27 5.89 -4.99
CA PRO A 308 12.07 6.06 -3.77
C PRO A 308 12.65 7.47 -3.57
N ALA A 309 12.69 8.32 -4.60
CA ALA A 309 13.11 9.72 -4.48
C ALA A 309 11.94 10.71 -4.54
N ARG A 310 10.74 10.24 -4.88
CA ARG A 310 9.61 11.10 -5.21
C ARG A 310 8.55 11.10 -4.14
N PHE A 311 8.35 10.03 -3.38
CA PHE A 311 7.26 9.99 -2.41
C PHE A 311 7.72 10.39 -1.01
N ALA A 312 6.87 11.15 -0.33
CA ALA A 312 6.98 11.47 1.07
C ALA A 312 5.58 11.49 1.67
N TRP A 313 5.44 11.11 2.93
CA TRP A 313 4.19 11.42 3.63
C TRP A 313 4.22 12.87 4.10
N ALA A 314 3.08 13.54 4.03
CA ALA A 314 2.86 14.84 4.63
C ALA A 314 1.44 14.90 5.19
N VAL A 315 1.23 15.77 6.19
CA VAL A 315 -0.12 16.10 6.66
C VAL A 315 -0.79 16.94 5.59
N ILE A 316 -1.57 16.29 4.72
CA ILE A 316 -2.36 16.92 3.66
C ILE A 316 -3.83 16.58 3.93
N ASP A 317 -4.62 17.62 4.22
CA ASP A 317 -6.04 17.50 4.57
C ASP A 317 -6.97 17.89 3.40
N GLU A 318 -6.40 18.31 2.26
CA GLU A 318 -7.17 18.81 1.11
C GLU A 318 -7.21 17.81 -0.06
N PHE A 319 -6.11 17.10 -0.30
CA PHE A 319 -5.93 16.21 -1.44
C PHE A 319 -5.35 14.86 -1.01
N PRO A 320 -5.64 13.76 -1.73
CA PRO A 320 -5.04 12.46 -1.44
C PRO A 320 -3.52 12.44 -1.69
N ALA A 321 -3.06 13.13 -2.73
CA ALA A 321 -1.65 13.29 -3.06
C ALA A 321 -1.44 14.66 -3.73
N HIS A 322 -0.21 15.17 -3.70
CA HIS A 322 0.16 16.43 -4.35
C HIS A 322 1.61 16.44 -4.83
N THR A 323 1.83 16.80 -6.09
CA THR A 323 3.15 16.84 -6.71
C THR A 323 3.65 18.25 -6.90
N TYR A 324 4.85 18.51 -6.37
CA TYR A 324 5.50 19.82 -6.44
C TYR A 324 6.36 19.99 -7.71
N PRO A 325 6.48 21.21 -8.23
CA PRO A 325 7.33 21.51 -9.38
C PRO A 325 8.84 21.43 -9.08
N PRO A 326 9.70 21.39 -10.12
CA PRO A 326 11.15 21.48 -9.95
C PRO A 326 11.59 22.72 -9.16
N PRO A 327 12.75 22.68 -8.48
CA PRO A 327 13.73 21.59 -8.43
C PRO A 327 13.39 20.47 -7.43
N ASN A 328 12.32 20.63 -6.63
CA ASN A 328 11.97 19.73 -5.53
C ASN A 328 10.90 18.69 -5.92
N THR A 329 10.89 18.22 -7.17
CA THR A 329 9.84 17.33 -7.67
C THR A 329 9.65 16.11 -6.78
N ARG A 330 8.59 16.17 -5.97
CA ARG A 330 8.15 15.15 -5.02
C ARG A 330 6.63 15.11 -5.02
N THR A 331 6.07 13.93 -4.83
CA THR A 331 4.66 13.69 -4.59
C THR A 331 4.49 13.40 -3.11
N GLU A 332 3.80 14.28 -2.42
CA GLU A 332 3.39 14.04 -1.04
C GLU A 332 2.09 13.25 -1.01
N VAL A 333 1.98 12.28 -0.11
CA VAL A 333 0.79 11.45 0.12
C VAL A 333 0.24 11.77 1.51
N GLY A 334 -1.04 12.11 1.59
CA GLY A 334 -1.73 12.42 2.85
C GLY A 334 -2.63 11.29 3.34
N ASP A 335 -3.24 11.46 4.51
CA ASP A 335 -4.13 10.43 5.11
C ASP A 335 -5.43 10.25 4.30
N LEU A 336 -5.86 11.29 3.57
CA LEU A 336 -6.98 11.21 2.62
C LEU A 336 -6.76 10.18 1.51
N PHE A 337 -5.50 9.84 1.22
CA PHE A 337 -5.16 8.78 0.27
C PHE A 337 -5.80 7.45 0.66
N SER A 338 -5.81 7.11 1.95
CA SER A 338 -6.40 5.84 2.43
C SER A 338 -7.78 6.01 3.04
N THR A 339 -8.07 7.16 3.68
CA THR A 339 -9.34 7.37 4.40
C THR A 339 -10.51 7.76 3.49
N ARG A 340 -10.23 8.24 2.27
CA ARG A 340 -11.25 8.67 1.30
C ARG A 340 -11.14 8.06 -0.10
N ASN A 341 -10.13 7.23 -0.38
CA ASN A 341 -9.93 6.66 -1.70
C ASN A 341 -9.71 5.14 -1.63
N GLY A 342 -10.51 4.41 -2.41
CA GLY A 342 -10.32 2.97 -2.63
C GLY A 342 -9.04 2.69 -3.42
N PRO A 343 -8.66 1.41 -3.59
CA PRO A 343 -7.42 1.04 -4.29
C PRO A 343 -7.31 1.67 -5.68
N HIS A 344 -8.34 1.54 -6.51
CA HIS A 344 -8.32 2.10 -7.85
C HIS A 344 -8.29 3.63 -7.90
N ALA A 345 -9.03 4.28 -6.99
CA ALA A 345 -9.02 5.72 -6.83
C ALA A 345 -7.62 6.24 -6.45
N ARG A 346 -6.91 5.52 -5.57
CA ARG A 346 -5.52 5.81 -5.20
C ARG A 346 -4.59 5.71 -6.41
N SER A 347 -4.70 4.63 -7.18
CA SER A 347 -3.92 4.43 -8.41
C SER A 347 -4.17 5.55 -9.44
N ALA A 348 -5.44 5.90 -9.67
CA ALA A 348 -5.83 6.98 -10.57
C ALA A 348 -5.28 8.34 -10.10
N SER A 349 -5.34 8.64 -8.80
CA SER A 349 -4.75 9.85 -8.22
C SER A 349 -3.24 9.92 -8.42
N LEU A 350 -2.51 8.81 -8.32
CA LEU A 350 -1.07 8.81 -8.61
C LEU A 350 -0.76 9.04 -10.10
N ILE A 351 -1.58 8.53 -11.03
CA ILE A 351 -1.44 8.84 -12.46
C ILE A 351 -1.68 10.33 -12.72
N HIS A 352 -2.75 10.89 -12.14
CA HIS A 352 -3.07 12.32 -12.23
C HIS A 352 -1.89 13.18 -11.77
N GLU A 353 -1.33 12.87 -10.61
CA GLU A 353 -0.16 13.53 -10.05
C GLU A 353 1.11 13.37 -10.90
N ALA A 354 1.35 12.17 -11.45
CA ALA A 354 2.48 11.93 -12.34
C ALA A 354 2.37 12.75 -13.63
N VAL A 355 1.16 12.90 -14.18
CA VAL A 355 0.91 13.71 -15.38
C VAL A 355 1.10 15.19 -15.10
N HIS A 356 0.67 15.69 -13.95
CA HIS A 356 1.03 17.05 -13.53
C HIS A 356 2.53 17.31 -13.59
N ALA A 357 3.34 16.34 -13.14
CA ALA A 357 4.78 16.48 -13.19
C ALA A 357 5.38 16.55 -14.60
N THR A 358 4.68 16.04 -15.60
CA THR A 358 5.10 16.18 -17.01
C THR A 358 4.83 17.57 -17.60
N LEU A 359 3.99 18.37 -16.93
CA LEU A 359 3.46 19.63 -17.46
C LEU A 359 4.15 20.88 -16.89
N PHE A 360 5.05 20.72 -15.92
CA PHE A 360 5.69 21.85 -15.23
C PHE A 360 6.51 22.78 -16.14
N ASP A 361 7.10 22.25 -17.22
CA ASP A 361 7.92 23.04 -18.15
C ASP A 361 7.09 23.73 -19.25
N THR A 362 5.81 23.39 -19.38
CA THR A 362 4.95 23.77 -20.51
C THR A 362 3.84 24.77 -20.17
N ILE A 363 3.57 25.05 -18.88
CA ILE A 363 2.39 25.84 -18.49
C ILE A 363 2.78 27.03 -17.59
N GLY A 364 2.59 28.25 -18.11
CA GLY A 364 2.40 29.44 -17.28
C GLY A 364 0.95 29.53 -16.82
N THR A 365 0.72 29.82 -15.54
CA THR A 365 -0.54 30.20 -14.80
C THR A 365 -1.95 29.68 -15.19
N SER A 366 -2.23 29.02 -16.32
CA SER A 366 -3.53 28.41 -16.65
C SER A 366 -3.39 26.91 -16.83
N ARG A 367 -3.56 26.17 -15.73
CA ARG A 367 -3.57 24.71 -15.69
C ARG A 367 -4.98 24.23 -16.04
N VAL A 368 -5.14 23.41 -17.07
CA VAL A 368 -6.38 22.65 -17.25
C VAL A 368 -6.34 21.51 -16.23
N ASP A 369 -7.23 21.60 -15.24
CA ASP A 369 -7.31 20.64 -14.15
C ASP A 369 -8.79 20.35 -13.85
N VAL A 370 -9.47 19.82 -14.85
CA VAL A 370 -10.90 19.54 -14.80
C VAL A 370 -11.06 18.09 -14.36
N PRO A 371 -11.57 17.85 -13.14
CA PRO A 371 -11.66 16.50 -12.63
C PRO A 371 -12.71 15.71 -13.42
N GLU A 372 -12.50 14.40 -13.52
CA GLU A 372 -13.24 13.47 -14.37
C GLU A 372 -14.74 13.38 -14.07
N TRP A 373 -15.15 13.89 -12.91
CA TRP A 373 -16.53 13.96 -12.44
C TRP A 373 -17.22 15.29 -12.63
N SER A 374 -16.50 16.35 -13.00
CA SER A 374 -17.08 17.68 -13.14
C SER A 374 -18.26 17.62 -14.11
N GLY A 375 -19.48 17.90 -13.64
CA GLY A 375 -20.67 17.92 -14.49
C GLY A 375 -21.02 16.56 -15.12
N ALA A 376 -20.60 15.43 -14.52
CA ALA A 376 -20.83 14.08 -15.03
C ALA A 376 -21.89 13.33 -14.22
N THR A 377 -22.56 12.38 -14.86
CA THR A 377 -23.36 11.35 -14.17
C THR A 377 -22.52 10.09 -14.06
N ILE A 378 -22.23 9.64 -12.83
CA ILE A 378 -21.41 8.46 -12.55
C ILE A 378 -22.23 7.50 -11.70
N ASN A 379 -22.42 6.27 -12.16
CA ASN A 379 -23.21 5.23 -11.48
C ASN A 379 -24.61 5.72 -11.02
N GLY A 380 -25.25 6.56 -11.84
CA GLY A 380 -26.58 7.13 -11.55
C GLY A 380 -26.58 8.31 -10.56
N HIS A 381 -25.40 8.77 -10.13
CA HIS A 381 -25.23 9.97 -9.32
C HIS A 381 -24.79 11.15 -10.19
N ASP A 382 -25.57 12.24 -10.16
CA ASP A 382 -25.27 13.47 -10.90
C ASP A 382 -24.34 14.37 -10.09
N TRP A 383 -23.22 14.74 -10.71
CA TRP A 383 -22.24 15.66 -10.14
C TRP A 383 -22.39 17.04 -10.77
N SER A 384 -22.47 18.08 -9.94
CA SER A 384 -22.34 19.45 -10.40
C SER A 384 -20.95 19.69 -11.01
N PRO A 385 -20.80 20.69 -11.90
CA PRO A 385 -19.48 21.15 -12.31
C PRO A 385 -18.60 21.50 -11.10
N ALA A 386 -17.34 21.10 -11.17
CA ALA A 386 -16.36 21.32 -10.12
C ALA A 386 -16.09 22.80 -9.92
N VAL A 387 -15.58 23.16 -8.75
CA VAL A 387 -15.09 24.51 -8.44
C VAL A 387 -13.62 24.38 -8.08
N ASP A 388 -12.78 25.19 -8.72
CA ASP A 388 -11.36 25.28 -8.39
C ASP A 388 -11.21 25.75 -6.93
N PRO A 389 -10.53 24.98 -6.06
CA PRO A 389 -10.42 25.32 -4.65
C PRO A 389 -9.57 26.56 -4.38
N THR A 390 -8.68 26.93 -5.31
CA THR A 390 -7.77 28.07 -5.20
C THR A 390 -8.39 29.34 -5.76
N THR A 391 -8.99 29.26 -6.95
CA THR A 391 -9.53 30.43 -7.66
C THR A 391 -11.02 30.66 -7.39
N HIS A 392 -11.71 29.65 -6.85
CA HIS A 392 -13.16 29.60 -6.66
C HIS A 392 -13.97 29.77 -7.97
N ILE A 393 -13.33 29.56 -9.12
CA ILE A 393 -13.98 29.60 -10.43
C ILE A 393 -14.62 28.24 -10.69
N GLN A 394 -15.85 28.27 -11.20
CA GLN A 394 -16.51 27.06 -11.67
C GLN A 394 -15.81 26.53 -12.93
N LEU A 395 -15.39 25.28 -12.88
CA LEU A 395 -14.78 24.55 -13.98
C LEU A 395 -15.85 24.06 -14.97
N PRO A 396 -15.51 23.85 -16.24
CA PRO A 396 -16.45 23.27 -17.20
C PRO A 396 -16.82 21.83 -16.81
N ALA A 397 -17.91 21.32 -17.38
CA ALA A 397 -18.17 19.90 -17.32
C ALA A 397 -17.06 19.14 -18.06
N TYR A 398 -16.61 18.03 -17.49
CA TYR A 398 -15.49 17.26 -17.99
C TYR A 398 -15.69 16.83 -19.45
N HIS A 399 -16.89 16.36 -19.80
CA HIS A 399 -17.23 15.95 -21.17
C HIS A 399 -17.35 17.11 -22.18
N THR A 400 -17.18 18.36 -21.74
CA THR A 400 -17.26 19.56 -22.61
C THR A 400 -15.92 20.23 -22.88
N ILE A 401 -14.83 19.76 -22.28
CA ILE A 401 -13.50 20.29 -22.57
C ILE A 401 -13.10 19.97 -24.02
N SER A 402 -12.23 20.79 -24.61
CA SER A 402 -11.73 20.51 -25.96
C SER A 402 -10.71 19.35 -25.96
N THR A 403 -10.44 18.74 -27.11
CA THR A 403 -9.32 17.78 -27.24
C THR A 403 -7.98 18.41 -26.85
N ALA A 404 -7.76 19.69 -27.17
CA ALA A 404 -6.54 20.39 -26.79
C ALA A 404 -6.43 20.51 -25.25
N ASP A 405 -7.53 20.85 -24.58
CA ASP A 405 -7.57 20.92 -23.12
C ASP A 405 -7.42 19.52 -22.49
N ALA A 406 -8.05 18.50 -23.07
CA ALA A 406 -7.93 17.12 -22.59
C ALA A 406 -6.50 16.58 -22.69
N LEU A 407 -5.74 16.99 -23.71
CA LEU A 407 -4.33 16.64 -23.84
C LEU A 407 -3.48 17.28 -22.72
N GLU A 408 -3.91 18.39 -22.13
CA GLU A 408 -3.23 19.06 -21.00
C GLU A 408 -3.87 18.74 -19.63
N ASN A 409 -4.95 17.95 -19.60
CA ASN A 409 -5.72 17.65 -18.40
C ASN A 409 -5.29 16.32 -17.76
N PRO A 410 -4.73 16.29 -16.55
CA PRO A 410 -4.26 15.05 -15.92
C PRO A 410 -5.36 14.02 -15.65
N SER A 411 -6.57 14.47 -15.30
CA SER A 411 -7.73 13.58 -15.14
C SER A 411 -8.08 12.82 -16.42
N SER A 412 -7.77 13.38 -17.61
CA SER A 412 -7.95 12.67 -18.88
C SER A 412 -7.04 11.46 -19.03
N TYR A 413 -5.80 11.55 -18.58
CA TYR A 413 -4.86 10.44 -18.62
C TYR A 413 -5.16 9.39 -17.55
N ALA A 414 -5.51 9.83 -16.34
CA ALA A 414 -5.90 8.93 -15.25
C ALA A 414 -7.14 8.11 -15.62
N ALA A 415 -8.21 8.77 -16.09
CA ALA A 415 -9.43 8.12 -16.52
C ALA A 415 -9.21 7.16 -17.70
N PHE A 416 -8.42 7.58 -18.70
CA PHE A 416 -8.07 6.72 -19.83
C PHE A 416 -7.32 5.46 -19.39
N ALA A 417 -6.32 5.59 -18.53
CA ALA A 417 -5.57 4.45 -18.02
C ALA A 417 -6.45 3.49 -17.23
N VAL A 418 -7.36 4.02 -16.40
CA VAL A 418 -8.37 3.22 -15.69
C VAL A 418 -9.27 2.46 -16.67
N GLU A 419 -9.82 3.12 -17.69
CA GLU A 419 -10.72 2.46 -18.65
C GLU A 419 -10.01 1.33 -19.42
N ILE A 420 -8.77 1.56 -19.86
CA ILE A 420 -7.99 0.51 -20.52
C ILE A 420 -7.63 -0.62 -19.54
N GLY A 421 -7.23 -0.26 -18.32
CA GLY A 421 -6.78 -1.21 -17.30
C GLY A 421 -7.88 -2.13 -16.77
N THR A 422 -9.09 -1.60 -16.64
CA THR A 422 -10.27 -2.31 -16.09
C THR A 422 -11.21 -2.84 -17.17
N GLY A 423 -11.14 -2.29 -18.39
CA GLY A 423 -12.02 -2.62 -19.51
C GLY A 423 -13.39 -1.91 -19.47
N ALA A 424 -13.58 -0.93 -18.58
CA ALA A 424 -14.82 -0.17 -18.45
C ALA A 424 -14.54 1.27 -18.01
N ASP A 425 -15.42 2.20 -18.39
CA ASP A 425 -15.37 3.58 -17.89
C ASP A 425 -15.71 3.60 -16.39
N ALA A 426 -14.68 3.46 -15.57
CA ALA A 426 -14.75 3.41 -14.11
C ALA A 426 -14.22 4.71 -13.48
N ARG A 427 -14.46 5.85 -14.12
CA ARG A 427 -14.05 7.17 -13.59
C ARG A 427 -14.56 7.39 -12.16
N TYR A 428 -13.69 7.93 -11.31
CA TYR A 428 -13.94 8.05 -9.87
C TYR A 428 -14.27 9.48 -9.46
N GLY A 429 -15.55 9.80 -9.23
CA GLY A 429 -15.99 11.18 -8.96
C GLY A 429 -15.85 11.75 -7.54
N ALA A 430 -16.19 13.03 -7.31
CA ALA A 430 -16.01 13.74 -6.02
C ALA A 430 -16.93 13.30 -4.89
N GLY A 431 -16.92 12.02 -4.59
CA GLY A 431 -17.45 11.40 -3.38
C GLY A 431 -17.17 9.92 -3.42
N ARG A 432 -16.01 9.55 -4.00
CA ARG A 432 -15.64 8.21 -4.50
C ARG A 432 -16.19 7.10 -3.59
N PRO A 433 -17.34 6.48 -3.92
CA PRO A 433 -17.68 5.19 -3.36
C PRO A 433 -16.59 4.24 -3.83
N GLN A 434 -16.00 3.51 -2.87
CA GLN A 434 -15.05 2.45 -3.17
C GLN A 434 -15.84 1.29 -3.76
N GLU A 435 -15.78 1.10 -5.07
CA GLU A 435 -15.97 -0.24 -5.64
C GLU A 435 -14.67 -1.02 -5.55
#